data_AF-A0A1V1X1M7-F1
#
_entry.id   AF-A0A1V1X1M7-F1
#
_cell.length_a   1.000
_cell.length_b   1.000
_cell.length_c   1.000
_cell.angle_alpha   90.00
_cell.angle_beta   90.00
_cell.angle_gamma   90.00
#
_symmetry.space_group_name_H-M   'P 1'
#
loop_
_entity.id
_entity.type
_entity.pdbx_description
1 polymer ?
#
loop_
_entity_poly.entity_id
_entity_poly.type
_entity_poly.pdbx_seq_one_letter_code
_entity_poly.pdbx_strand_id
1 'polypeptide(L)'
;MVLAATGTAEPLHNCILACIKGTQKTDNIRKDVREVRKIFADVYTAKSDLIREISFSSIDHWNKVQLYLCLNSVAAISEEAVKISEDIETILLKLLI
;
A
#
# COMPACT_ATOMS: atom_id res chain seq x y z
N MET A 1 -2.37 7.72 -14.73
CA MET A 1 -1.81 9.09 -14.58
C MET A 1 -2.12 9.73 -13.21
N VAL A 2 -2.51 8.94 -12.19
CA VAL A 2 -2.90 9.46 -10.86
C VAL A 2 -1.79 9.25 -9.80
N LEU A 3 -0.92 8.25 -9.99
CA LEU A 3 0.18 7.93 -9.06
C LEU A 3 1.30 8.98 -9.01
N ALA A 4 1.41 9.85 -10.01
CA ALA A 4 2.40 10.93 -10.04
C ALA A 4 1.99 12.16 -9.20
N ALA A 5 0.70 12.30 -8.89
CA ALA A 5 0.16 13.52 -8.27
C ALA A 5 0.15 13.49 -6.73
N THR A 6 0.31 12.32 -6.11
CA THR A 6 0.10 12.12 -4.67
C THR A 6 1.39 12.00 -3.85
N GLY A 7 2.58 12.07 -4.46
CA GLY A 7 3.87 11.87 -3.76
C GLY A 7 4.10 10.44 -3.21
N THR A 8 3.07 9.59 -3.21
CA THR A 8 3.13 8.21 -2.72
C THR A 8 3.96 7.27 -3.61
N ALA A 9 4.24 7.65 -4.86
CA ALA A 9 5.12 6.89 -5.76
C ALA A 9 6.61 7.24 -5.60
N GLU A 10 6.95 8.29 -4.85
CA GLU A 10 8.33 8.76 -4.70
C GLU A 10 9.25 7.74 -4.00
N PRO A 11 8.82 7.06 -2.90
CA PRO A 11 9.61 6.00 -2.30
C PRO A 11 9.82 4.81 -3.25
N LEU A 12 8.77 4.42 -3.98
CA LEU A 12 8.78 3.32 -4.94
C LEU A 12 9.70 3.59 -6.14
N HIS A 13 9.60 4.79 -6.71
CA HIS A 13 10.47 5.26 -7.79
C HIS A 13 11.94 5.28 -7.36
N ASN A 14 12.22 5.78 -6.15
CA ASN A 14 13.57 5.84 -5.61
C ASN A 14 14.13 4.46 -5.30
N CYS A 15 13.30 3.53 -4.79
CA CYS A 15 13.67 2.13 -4.57
C CYS A 15 14.08 1.45 -5.88
N ILE A 16 13.27 1.57 -6.95
CA ILE A 16 13.55 0.99 -8.27
C ILE A 16 14.83 1.58 -8.88
N LEU A 17 15.00 2.90 -8.82
CA LEU A 17 16.20 3.58 -9.31
C LEU A 17 17.47 3.14 -8.55
N ALA A 18 17.38 3.00 -7.23
CA ALA A 18 18.51 2.56 -6.41
C ALA A 18 18.85 1.09 -6.64
N CYS A 19 17.84 0.26 -6.92
CA CYS A 19 17.95 -1.12 -7.36
C CYS A 19 18.76 -1.23 -8.65
N ILE A 20 18.35 -0.51 -9.69
CA ILE A 20 18.97 -0.54 -11.02
C ILE A 20 20.40 0.03 -10.97
N LYS A 21 20.64 1.04 -10.14
CA LYS A 21 21.96 1.67 -9.98
C LYS A 21 22.91 0.86 -9.09
N GLY A 22 22.45 -0.21 -8.45
CA GLY A 22 23.23 -0.96 -7.45
C GLY A 22 23.64 -0.13 -6.23
N THR A 23 22.99 1.02 -6.02
CA THR A 23 23.36 2.00 -4.97
C THR A 23 22.69 1.72 -3.63
N GLN A 24 21.62 0.92 -3.61
CA GLN A 24 21.04 0.40 -2.38
C GLN A 24 21.39 -1.08 -2.18
N LYS A 25 21.75 -1.43 -0.94
CA LYS A 25 21.82 -2.83 -0.52
C LYS A 25 20.42 -3.42 -0.57
N THR A 26 20.30 -4.62 -1.14
CA THR A 26 19.09 -5.45 -1.17
C THR A 26 18.36 -5.52 0.17
N ASP A 27 19.09 -5.44 1.28
CA ASP A 27 18.54 -5.41 2.64
C ASP A 27 17.67 -4.18 2.94
N ASN A 28 17.99 -3.01 2.36
CA ASN A 28 17.18 -1.80 2.51
C ASN A 28 15.85 -1.92 1.76
N ILE A 29 15.88 -2.46 0.54
CA ILE A 29 14.66 -2.67 -0.24
C ILE A 29 13.77 -3.72 0.43
N ARG A 30 14.36 -4.79 0.97
CA ARG A 30 13.63 -5.78 1.80
C ARG A 30 13.06 -5.19 3.08
N LYS A 31 13.66 -4.13 3.63
CA LYS A 31 13.11 -3.39 4.77
C LYS A 31 11.88 -2.60 4.33
N ASP A 32 11.98 -1.87 3.22
CA ASP A 32 10.88 -1.06 2.67
C ASP A 32 9.66 -1.93 2.28
N VAL A 33 9.90 -3.08 1.64
CA VAL A 33 8.83 -4.06 1.34
C VAL A 33 8.14 -4.56 2.61
N ARG A 34 8.90 -4.84 3.68
CA ARG A 34 8.31 -5.25 4.97
C ARG A 34 7.49 -4.15 5.61
N GLU A 35 7.93 -2.90 5.49
CA GLU A 35 7.21 -1.74 6.00
C GLU A 35 5.87 -1.53 5.26
N VAL A 36 5.86 -1.67 3.93
CA VAL A 36 4.63 -1.65 3.12
C VAL A 36 3.64 -2.73 3.58
N ARG A 37 4.11 -3.97 3.80
CA ARG A 37 3.25 -5.07 4.31
C ARG A 37 2.68 -4.77 5.70
N LYS A 38 3.46 -4.13 6.57
CA LYS A 38 2.98 -3.73 7.90
C LYS A 38 1.89 -2.67 7.79
N ILE A 39 2.12 -1.63 6.99
CA ILE A 39 1.13 -0.56 6.74
C ILE A 39 -0.16 -1.15 6.17
N PHE A 40 -0.07 -2.11 5.24
CA PHE A 40 -1.24 -2.81 4.72
C PHE A 40 -2.04 -3.52 5.81
N ALA A 41 -1.37 -4.24 6.72
CA ALA A 41 -2.04 -4.90 7.84
C ALA A 41 -2.74 -3.91 8.78
N ASP A 42 -2.10 -2.77 9.05
CA ASP A 42 -2.66 -1.70 9.87
C ASP A 42 -3.91 -1.09 9.19
N VAL A 43 -3.84 -0.82 7.88
CA VAL A 43 -4.98 -0.32 7.08
C VAL A 43 -6.14 -1.32 7.08
N TYR A 44 -5.86 -2.62 6.93
CA TYR A 44 -6.91 -3.65 6.90
C TYR A 44 -7.60 -3.79 8.26
N THR A 45 -6.84 -3.70 9.35
CA THR A 45 -7.36 -3.69 10.72
C THR A 45 -8.24 -2.46 10.94
N ALA A 46 -7.75 -1.26 10.63
CA ALA A 46 -8.50 -0.02 10.77
C ALA A 46 -9.79 -0.02 9.92
N LYS A 47 -9.75 -0.57 8.70
CA LYS A 47 -10.94 -0.76 7.87
C LYS A 47 -11.97 -1.66 8.56
N SER A 48 -11.54 -2.78 9.14
CA SER A 48 -12.44 -3.71 9.82
C SER A 48 -13.13 -3.05 11.02
N ASP A 49 -12.36 -2.30 11.82
CA ASP A 49 -12.89 -1.55 12.96
C ASP A 49 -13.89 -0.47 12.51
N LEU A 50 -13.55 0.31 11.48
CA LEU A 50 -14.45 1.35 10.97
C LEU A 50 -15.72 0.77 10.35
N ILE A 51 -15.65 -0.38 9.66
CA ILE A 51 -16.84 -1.08 9.14
C ILE A 51 -17.79 -1.43 10.29
N ARG A 52 -17.23 -1.95 11.39
CA ARG A 52 -18.00 -2.29 12.59
C ARG A 52 -18.65 -1.04 13.20
N GLU A 53 -17.91 0.05 13.37
CA GLU A 53 -18.44 1.30 13.91
C GLU A 53 -19.54 1.90 13.02
N ILE A 54 -19.33 1.94 11.70
CA ILE A 54 -20.34 2.41 10.73
C ILE A 54 -21.60 1.57 10.83
N SER A 55 -21.47 0.24 10.98
CA SER A 55 -22.61 -0.67 11.08
C SER A 55 -23.50 -0.34 12.27
N PHE A 56 -22.91 -0.09 13.44
CA PHE A 56 -23.63 0.21 14.68
C PHE A 56 -23.96 1.71 14.89
N SER A 57 -23.43 2.60 14.05
CA SER A 57 -23.71 4.04 14.14
C SER A 57 -25.16 4.38 13.78
N SER A 58 -25.62 5.54 14.26
CA SER A 58 -26.91 6.15 13.92
C SER A 58 -26.87 6.96 12.60
N ILE A 59 -25.79 6.84 11.82
CA ILE A 59 -25.64 7.50 10.51
C ILE A 59 -26.72 6.97 9.56
N ASP A 60 -27.25 7.83 8.68
CA ASP A 60 -28.23 7.39 7.68
C ASP A 60 -27.60 6.43 6.64
N HIS A 61 -28.46 5.67 5.97
CA HIS A 61 -28.02 4.62 5.05
C HIS A 61 -27.14 5.15 3.90
N TRP A 62 -27.46 6.33 3.35
CA TRP A 62 -26.69 6.90 2.24
C TRP A 62 -25.26 7.22 2.67
N ASN A 63 -25.11 7.89 3.82
CA ASN A 63 -23.79 8.20 4.36
C ASN A 63 -23.00 6.94 4.75
N LYS A 64 -23.67 5.88 5.26
CA LYS A 64 -23.01 4.58 5.48
C LYS A 64 -22.44 4.00 4.17
N VAL A 65 -23.21 4.05 3.07
CA VAL A 65 -22.74 3.58 1.75
C VAL A 65 -21.53 4.38 1.28
N GLN A 66 -21.55 5.71 1.41
CA GLN A 66 -20.42 6.56 1.01
C GLN A 66 -19.16 6.24 1.82
N LEU A 67 -19.29 6.03 3.13
CA LEU A 67 -18.17 5.63 3.99
C LEU A 67 -17.61 4.26 3.59
N TYR A 68 -18.46 3.28 3.28
CA TYR A 68 -17.99 1.98 2.80
C TYR A 68 -17.25 2.07 1.47
N LEU A 69 -17.72 2.88 0.53
CA LEU A 69 -17.03 3.11 -0.74
C LEU A 69 -15.66 3.76 -0.52
N CYS A 70 -15.58 4.74 0.38
CA CYS A 70 -14.32 5.38 0.74
C CYS A 70 -13.32 4.37 1.35
N LEU A 71 -13.76 3.58 2.34
CA LEU A 71 -12.93 2.55 2.98
C LEU A 71 -12.44 1.49 1.99
N ASN A 72 -13.29 1.10 1.04
CA ASN A 72 -12.90 0.15 0.00
C ASN A 72 -11.89 0.75 -0.97
N SER A 73 -12.02 2.01 -1.33
CA SER A 73 -11.03 2.68 -2.19
C SER A 73 -9.66 2.80 -1.52
N VAL A 74 -9.61 3.11 -0.23
CA VAL A 74 -8.35 3.17 0.53
C VAL A 74 -7.70 1.80 0.59
N ALA A 75 -8.48 0.74 0.85
CA ALA A 75 -7.96 -0.63 0.86
C ALA A 75 -7.41 -1.06 -0.50
N ALA A 76 -8.10 -0.73 -1.59
CA ALA A 76 -7.65 -1.06 -2.94
C ALA A 76 -6.30 -0.42 -3.28
N ILE A 77 -6.09 0.85 -2.90
CA ILE A 77 -4.79 1.52 -3.08
C ILE A 77 -3.70 0.81 -2.26
N SER A 78 -4.02 0.38 -1.04
CA SER A 78 -3.06 -0.35 -0.21
C SER A 78 -2.73 -1.74 -0.76
N GLU A 79 -3.71 -2.45 -1.34
CA GLU A 79 -3.50 -3.73 -2.03
C GLU A 79 -2.58 -3.56 -3.25
N GLU A 80 -2.78 -2.49 -4.03
CA GLU A 80 -1.92 -2.17 -5.17
C GLU A 80 -0.48 -1.89 -4.72
N ALA A 81 -0.29 -1.19 -3.61
CA ALA A 81 1.04 -0.94 -3.04
C ALA A 81 1.75 -2.24 -2.62
N VAL A 82 1.03 -3.19 -2.02
CA VAL A 82 1.57 -4.52 -1.69
C VAL A 82 2.00 -5.26 -2.95
N LYS A 83 1.15 -5.29 -3.98
CA LYS A 83 1.47 -5.95 -5.25
C LYS A 83 2.75 -5.37 -5.88
N ILE A 84 2.89 -4.05 -5.92
CA ILE A 84 4.10 -3.42 -6.45
C ILE A 84 5.33 -3.80 -5.60
N SER A 85 5.18 -3.89 -4.28
CA SER A 85 6.28 -4.32 -3.40
C SER A 85 6.72 -5.78 -3.66
N GLU A 86 5.78 -6.67 -3.98
CA GLU A 86 6.05 -8.06 -4.37
C GLU A 86 6.73 -8.16 -5.73
N ASP A 87 6.32 -7.33 -6.69
CA ASP A 87 6.97 -7.22 -8.00
C ASP A 87 8.43 -6.76 -7.86
N ILE A 88 8.71 -5.79 -6.98
CA ILE A 88 10.08 -5.34 -6.67
C ILE A 88 10.90 -6.45 -6.04
N GLU A 89 10.35 -7.19 -5.07
CA GLU A 89 11.02 -8.33 -4.45
C GLU A 89 11.35 -9.42 -5.48
N THR A 90 10.45 -9.67 -6.43
CA THR A 90 10.66 -10.60 -7.54
C THR A 90 11.77 -10.13 -8.50
N ILE A 91 11.79 -8.85 -8.85
CA ILE A 91 12.85 -8.27 -9.69
C ILE A 91 14.21 -8.40 -8.99
N LEU A 92 14.28 -8.12 -7.70
CA LEU A 92 15.48 -8.29 -6.90
C LEU A 92 16.02 -9.71 -6.91
N LEU A 93 15.14 -10.71 -6.73
CA LEU A 93 15.53 -12.11 -6.77
C LEU A 93 16.12 -12.50 -8.14
N LYS A 94 15.58 -11.95 -9.23
CA LYS A 94 16.07 -12.19 -10.59
C LYS A 94 17.40 -11.50 -10.90
N LEU A 95 17.70 -10.37 -10.25
CA LEU A 95 18.96 -9.62 -10.42
C LEU A 95 20.13 -10.17 -9.58
N LEU A 96 19.83 -11.00 -8.57
CA LEU A 96 20.83 -11.69 -7.74
C LEU A 96 21.34 -13.02 -8.37
N ILE A 97 20.91 -13.33 -9.60
CA ILE A 97 21.36 -14.46 -10.43
C ILE A 97 22.30 -13.92 -11.51
#